data_AF-A0A2E7ZW63-F1
#
_entry.id   AF-A0A2E7ZW63-F1
#
_cell.length_a   1.000
_cell.length_b   1.000
_cell.length_c   1.000
_cell.angle_alpha   90.00
_cell.angle_beta   90.00
_cell.angle_gamma   90.00
#
_symmetry.space_group_name_H-M   'P 1'
#
loop_
_entity.id
_entity.type
_entity.pdbx_description
1 polymer ?
#
loop_
_entity_poly.entity_id
_entity_poly.type
_entity_poly.pdbx_seq_one_letter_code
_entity_poly.pdbx_strand_id
1 'polypeptide(L)'
;ASSLQRTRDHSLTTVHMNKEQLLALNVKAGDSVRVVADADEVRLTITPDDRVLGGCVYIPMGSAATAPLGGADYIALKVVR
;
A
#
# COMPACT_ATOMS: atom_id res chain seq x y z
N ALA A 1 21.47 -0.31 12.27
CA ALA A 1 20.48 0.69 12.70
C ALA A 1 19.12 0.02 12.91
N SER A 2 18.85 -0.52 14.11
CA SER A 2 17.62 -1.28 14.43
C SER A 2 16.64 -0.50 15.31
N SER A 3 16.87 0.80 15.48
CA SER A 3 16.10 1.67 16.38
C SER A 3 14.90 2.32 15.69
N LEU A 4 14.94 2.52 14.38
CA LEU A 4 13.83 3.06 13.59
C LEU A 4 12.72 2.01 13.34
N GLN A 5 13.08 0.72 13.33
CA GLN A 5 12.14 -0.39 13.11
C GLN A 5 11.41 -0.84 14.38
N ARG A 6 11.64 -0.19 15.53
CA ARG A 6 11.10 -0.59 16.84
C ARG A 6 10.16 0.44 17.46
N THR A 7 9.56 1.29 16.63
CA THR A 7 8.45 2.15 17.07
C THR A 7 7.12 1.41 16.86
N ARG A 8 6.11 1.83 17.62
CA ARG A 8 4.72 1.33 17.55
C ARG A 8 4.08 1.46 16.15
N ASP A 9 4.74 2.17 15.24
CA ASP A 9 4.43 2.32 13.81
C ASP A 9 4.97 1.16 12.95
N HIS A 10 5.48 0.09 13.56
CA HIS A 10 5.60 -1.23 12.93
C HIS A 10 4.21 -1.86 12.64
N SER A 11 3.18 -1.02 12.52
CA SER A 11 1.89 -1.37 11.96
C SER A 11 2.13 -1.83 10.52
N LEU A 12 1.62 -3.02 10.25
CA LEU A 12 1.44 -3.63 8.93
C LEU A 12 1.40 -2.55 7.85
N THR A 13 2.38 -2.52 6.95
CA THR A 13 2.41 -1.53 5.87
C THR A 13 1.11 -1.63 5.09
N THR A 14 0.33 -0.56 5.07
CA THR A 14 -0.96 -0.50 4.37
C THR A 14 -0.87 0.38 3.14
N VAL A 15 -1.75 0.13 2.19
CA VAL A 15 -1.95 1.00 1.03
C VAL A 15 -3.02 2.03 1.36
N HIS A 16 -2.73 3.29 1.09
CA HIS A 16 -3.61 4.40 1.41
C HIS A 16 -4.26 4.99 0.15
N MET A 17 -5.57 5.19 0.19
CA MET A 17 -6.37 5.81 -0.87
C MET A 17 -7.48 6.66 -0.24
N ASN A 18 -7.96 7.70 -0.91
CA ASN A 18 -9.14 8.42 -0.40
C ASN A 18 -10.40 7.56 -0.47
N LYS A 19 -11.38 7.92 0.36
CA LYS A 19 -12.65 7.19 0.48
C LYS A 19 -13.46 7.16 -0.82
N GLU A 20 -13.43 8.23 -1.61
CA GLU A 20 -14.16 8.32 -2.88
C GLU A 20 -13.67 7.28 -3.89
N GLN A 21 -12.35 7.10 -4.00
CA GLN A 21 -11.77 6.05 -4.85
C GLN A 21 -12.09 4.64 -4.34
N LEU A 22 -12.10 4.41 -3.02
CA LEU A 22 -12.49 3.11 -2.47
C LEU A 22 -13.93 2.74 -2.85
N LEU A 23 -14.84 3.71 -2.74
CA LEU A 23 -16.23 3.55 -3.16
C LEU A 23 -16.34 3.29 -4.67
N ALA A 24 -15.63 4.07 -5.48
CA ALA A 24 -15.63 3.91 -6.95
C ALA A 24 -15.09 2.54 -7.41
N LEU A 25 -14.09 2.01 -6.69
CA LEU A 25 -13.49 0.69 -6.96
C LEU A 25 -14.24 -0.47 -6.29
N ASN A 26 -15.27 -0.17 -5.49
CA ASN A 26 -16.03 -1.12 -4.67
C ASN A 26 -15.13 -2.00 -3.79
N VAL A 27 -14.17 -1.37 -3.10
CA VAL A 27 -13.27 -2.00 -2.12
C VAL A 27 -13.45 -1.36 -0.75
N LYS A 28 -13.11 -2.10 0.29
CA LYS A 28 -13.28 -1.68 1.69
C LYS A 28 -11.94 -1.55 2.39
N ALA A 29 -11.94 -0.76 3.46
CA ALA A 29 -10.82 -0.75 4.39
C ALA A 29 -10.58 -2.17 4.93
N GLY A 30 -9.32 -2.60 4.98
CA GLY A 30 -8.93 -3.95 5.37
C GLY A 30 -8.90 -4.97 4.22
N ASP A 31 -9.47 -4.67 3.05
CA ASP A 31 -9.35 -5.55 1.89
C ASP A 31 -7.88 -5.69 1.47
N SER A 32 -7.52 -6.88 1.00
CA SER A 32 -6.16 -7.17 0.53
C SER A 32 -6.00 -6.82 -0.94
N VAL A 33 -4.90 -6.14 -1.25
CA VAL A 33 -4.48 -5.80 -2.61
C VAL A 33 -3.13 -6.41 -2.91
N ARG A 34 -2.92 -6.78 -4.17
CA ARG A 34 -1.60 -7.10 -4.70
C ARG A 34 -1.00 -5.84 -5.31
N VAL A 35 0.11 -5.41 -4.75
CA VAL A 35 0.97 -4.41 -5.34
C VAL A 35 2.01 -5.16 -6.17
N VAL A 36 2.01 -4.91 -7.47
CA VAL A 36 2.90 -5.57 -8.43
C VAL A 36 3.91 -4.55 -8.92
N ALA A 37 5.18 -4.90 -8.83
CA ALA A 37 6.33 -4.11 -9.26
C ALA A 37 7.21 -5.01 -10.13
N ASP A 38 7.24 -4.76 -11.43
CA ASP A 38 7.93 -5.61 -12.41
C ASP A 38 7.61 -7.12 -12.26
N ALA A 39 8.56 -7.90 -11.73
CA ALA A 39 8.42 -9.34 -11.48
C ALA A 39 8.01 -9.69 -10.03
N ASP A 40 8.05 -8.71 -9.14
CA ASP A 40 7.76 -8.86 -7.72
C ASP A 40 6.33 -8.48 -7.38
N GLU A 41 5.82 -9.08 -6.30
CA GLU A 41 4.53 -8.73 -5.75
C GLU A 41 4.50 -8.76 -4.24
N VAL A 42 3.73 -7.84 -3.67
CA VAL A 42 3.50 -7.74 -2.24
C VAL A 42 2.01 -7.67 -1.98
N ARG A 43 1.53 -8.40 -0.97
CA ARG A 43 0.17 -8.28 -0.47
C ARG A 43 0.14 -7.29 0.68
N LEU A 44 -0.68 -6.25 0.53
CA LEU A 44 -0.90 -5.22 1.55
C LEU A 44 -2.40 -5.09 1.80
N THR A 45 -2.79 -4.49 2.92
CA THR A 45 -4.18 -4.16 3.21
C THR A 45 -4.47 -2.69 2.91
N ILE A 46 -5.72 -2.38 2.56
CA ILE A 46 -6.14 -1.01 2.26
C ILE A 46 -6.53 -0.26 3.54
N THR A 47 -6.14 1.01 3.63
CA THR A 47 -6.60 1.96 4.66
C THR A 47 -7.07 3.27 4.00
N PRO A 48 -8.25 3.81 4.33
CA PRO A 48 -8.68 5.11 3.82
C PRO A 48 -7.80 6.24 4.39
N ASP A 49 -7.42 7.18 3.53
CA ASP A 49 -6.71 8.41 3.93
C ASP A 49 -7.15 9.57 3.04
N ASP A 50 -7.88 10.52 3.62
CA ASP A 50 -8.44 11.68 2.90
C ASP A 50 -7.36 12.70 2.49
N ARG A 51 -6.10 12.50 2.92
CA ARG A 51 -4.96 13.30 2.46
C ARG A 51 -4.42 12.84 1.10
N VAL A 52 -4.78 11.64 0.65
CA VAL A 52 -4.37 11.11 -0.66
C VAL A 52 -5.27 11.69 -1.75
N LEU A 53 -4.66 12.31 -2.75
CA LEU A 53 -5.40 12.93 -3.85
C LEU A 53 -6.18 11.91 -4.71
N GLY A 54 -7.24 12.39 -5.36
CA GLY A 54 -8.01 11.60 -6.32
C GLY A 54 -7.13 11.05 -7.45
N GLY A 55 -7.29 9.77 -7.77
CA GLY A 55 -6.47 9.07 -8.76
C GLY A 55 -5.12 8.58 -8.23
N CYS A 56 -4.75 8.90 -7.00
CA CYS A 56 -3.47 8.51 -6.41
C CYS A 56 -3.61 7.35 -5.41
N VAL A 57 -2.48 6.72 -5.15
CA VAL A 57 -2.30 5.70 -4.12
C VAL A 57 -1.02 6.03 -3.37
N TYR A 58 -1.03 5.98 -2.04
CA TYR A 58 0.17 6.13 -1.24
C TYR A 58 0.57 4.78 -0.62
N ILE A 59 1.83 4.41 -0.81
CA ILE A 59 2.42 3.16 -0.32
C ILE A 59 3.65 3.54 0.53
N PRO A 60 3.63 3.32 1.86
CA PRO A 60 4.78 3.58 2.70
C PRO A 60 5.95 2.67 2.32
N MET A 61 7.04 3.27 1.88
CA MET A 61 8.28 2.57 1.54
C MET A 61 9.23 2.50 2.75
N GLY A 62 10.20 1.60 2.70
CA GLY A 62 11.22 1.47 3.74
C GLY A 62 10.87 0.50 4.87
N SER A 63 9.89 -0.38 4.68
CA SER A 63 9.65 -1.54 5.53
C SER A 63 10.14 -2.83 4.87
N ALA A 64 10.33 -3.90 5.65
CA ALA A 64 10.66 -5.20 5.09
C ALA A 64 9.54 -5.74 4.16
N ALA A 65 8.28 -5.36 4.41
CA ALA A 65 7.14 -5.78 3.60
C ALA A 65 7.15 -5.12 2.21
N THR A 66 7.57 -3.85 2.10
CA THR A 66 7.64 -3.13 0.82
C THR A 66 9.02 -3.12 0.19
N ALA A 67 10.03 -3.77 0.82
CA ALA A 67 11.36 -3.91 0.26
C ALA A 67 11.40 -4.48 -1.17
N PRO A 68 10.57 -5.48 -1.55
CA PRO A 68 10.53 -5.99 -2.93
C PRO A 68 10.04 -4.97 -3.97
N LEU A 69 9.36 -3.90 -3.55
CA LEU A 69 8.89 -2.85 -4.45
C LEU A 69 9.99 -1.79 -4.72
N GLY A 70 11.13 -1.89 -4.04
CA GLY A 70 12.22 -0.92 -4.17
C GLY A 70 12.90 -0.99 -5.53
N GLY A 71 13.05 0.15 -6.19
CA GLY A 71 13.75 0.26 -7.48
C GLY A 71 12.88 -0.02 -8.72
N ALA A 72 11.59 -0.27 -8.53
CA ALA A 72 10.66 -0.46 -9.64
C ALA A 72 10.39 0.87 -10.38
N ASP A 73 10.45 0.82 -11.71
CA ASP A 73 10.09 1.95 -12.57
C ASP A 73 8.57 2.14 -12.65
N TYR A 74 7.81 1.06 -12.41
CA TYR A 74 6.36 1.04 -12.49
C TYR A 74 5.74 0.14 -11.41
N ILE A 75 4.65 0.65 -10.81
CA ILE A 75 3.88 -0.07 -9.78
C ILE A 75 2.42 -0.12 -10.21
N ALA A 76 1.82 -1.32 -10.17
CA ALA A 76 0.40 -1.53 -10.39
C ALA A 76 -0.28 -2.06 -9.12
N LEU A 77 -1.47 -1.52 -8.83
CA LEU A 77 -2.35 -2.08 -7.81
C LEU A 77 -3.40 -2.98 -8.44
N LYS A 78 -3.53 -4.21 -7.93
CA LYS A 78 -4.54 -5.18 -8.34
C LYS A 78 -5.38 -5.56 -7.13
N VAL A 79 -6.69 -5.31 -7.22
CA VAL A 79 -7.66 -5.79 -6.23
C VAL A 79 -7.79 -7.30 -6.37
N VAL A 80 -7.60 -8.02 -5.26
CA VAL A 80 -7.81 -9.48 -5.22
C VAL A 80 -9.26 -9.70 -4.81
N ARG A 81 -10.07 -10.24 -5.73
CA ARG A 81 -11.46 -10.63 -5.49
C ARG A 81 -11.57 -12.11 -5.21
#